data_AF-A0AAF3FHJ1-F1
#
_entry.id   AF-A0AAF3FHJ1-F1
#
_cell.length_a   1.000
_cell.length_b   1.000
_cell.length_c   1.000
_cell.angle_alpha   90.00
_cell.angle_beta   90.00
_cell.angle_gamma   90.00
#
_symmetry.space_group_name_H-M   'P 1'
#
loop_
_entity.id
_entity.type
_entity.pdbx_description
1 polymer ?
#
loop_
_entity_poly.entity_id
_entity_poly.type
_entity_poly.pdbx_seq_one_letter_code
_entity_poly.pdbx_strand_id
1 'polypeptide(L)'
;MMVHEESVSTEDELTQLARFFESVLVSATISSSWHLLALAVYQYFGIMWPLRTKIGVRRKHFRFLFIFLWITPMIILFAKYSIDPKDGLLAEKCVSHFRDRFSHRIFVAGLVLVPLIVTISLYIRIVCYLRGSYSMIKTKNWTQITENSVENFPKLVNTAVVIVISFIVGYGIHSIHSPLICKEGCPFRHGKTWIIWLGFLQSDLVILKFVANPFIYTLRMSCFRESISSMSQSFSTALTRMRGSSFQQMPKQESIRMGQL
;
A
#
# COMPACT_ATOMS: atom_id res chain seq x y z
N MET A 1 31.25 10.75 -37.15
CA MET A 1 30.58 11.89 -36.47
C MET A 1 29.09 11.65 -36.26
N MET A 2 28.37 10.92 -37.13
CA MET A 2 26.93 10.63 -36.96
C MET A 2 26.56 9.62 -35.83
N VAL A 3 27.50 8.81 -35.34
CA VAL A 3 27.20 7.81 -34.27
C VAL A 3 27.03 8.47 -32.89
N HIS A 4 27.57 9.68 -32.69
CA HIS A 4 27.55 10.35 -31.38
C HIS A 4 26.25 11.12 -31.12
N GLU A 5 25.49 11.46 -32.16
CA GLU A 5 24.27 12.28 -32.07
C GLU A 5 23.05 11.40 -31.78
N GLU A 6 23.04 10.18 -32.30
CA GLU A 6 21.98 9.19 -32.08
C GLU A 6 21.99 8.63 -30.64
N SER A 7 23.18 8.46 -30.05
CA SER A 7 23.33 8.04 -28.64
C SER A 7 22.89 9.11 -27.64
N VAL A 8 23.08 10.38 -27.95
CA VAL A 8 22.68 11.51 -27.07
C VAL A 8 21.16 11.63 -27.04
N SER A 9 20.49 11.49 -28.20
CA SER A 9 19.03 11.53 -28.28
C SER A 9 18.36 10.37 -27.51
N THR A 10 18.93 9.16 -27.54
CA THR A 10 18.37 8.01 -26.81
C THR A 10 18.60 8.11 -25.30
N GLU A 11 19.74 8.62 -24.88
CA GLU A 11 20.08 8.81 -23.46
C GLU A 11 19.20 9.89 -22.79
N ASP A 12 18.86 10.95 -23.54
CA ASP A 12 17.94 11.99 -23.10
C ASP A 12 16.48 11.50 -22.97
N GLU A 13 16.00 10.67 -23.91
CA GLU A 13 14.66 10.08 -23.84
C GLU A 13 14.51 9.12 -22.64
N LEU A 14 15.50 8.24 -22.43
CA LEU A 14 15.50 7.29 -21.32
C LEU A 14 15.53 8.01 -19.96
N THR A 15 16.27 9.12 -19.89
CA THR A 15 16.38 9.94 -18.68
C THR A 15 15.08 10.69 -18.38
N GLN A 16 14.40 11.23 -19.40
CA GLN A 16 13.08 11.86 -19.23
C GLN A 16 12.03 10.85 -18.76
N LEU A 17 12.03 9.66 -19.35
CA LEU A 17 11.14 8.56 -18.97
C LEU A 17 11.36 8.15 -17.50
N ALA A 18 12.61 8.01 -17.07
CA ALA A 18 12.96 7.69 -15.68
C ALA A 18 12.45 8.77 -14.70
N ARG A 19 12.62 10.06 -15.03
CA ARG A 19 12.11 11.18 -14.22
C ARG A 19 10.59 11.17 -14.12
N PHE A 20 9.90 10.87 -15.21
CA PHE A 20 8.45 10.74 -15.22
C PHE A 20 8.00 9.62 -14.28
N PHE A 21 8.55 8.41 -14.43
CA PHE A 21 8.22 7.28 -13.56
C PHE A 21 8.49 7.57 -12.09
N GLU A 22 9.58 8.25 -11.78
CA GLU A 22 9.89 8.59 -10.41
C GLU A 22 8.93 9.65 -9.83
N SER A 23 8.51 10.63 -10.63
CA SER A 23 7.49 11.60 -10.22
C SER A 23 6.13 10.93 -9.95
N VAL A 24 5.78 9.93 -10.77
CA VAL A 24 4.59 9.09 -10.60
C VAL A 24 4.71 8.22 -9.36
N LEU A 25 5.90 7.69 -9.08
CA LEU A 25 6.16 6.90 -7.88
C LEU A 25 5.97 7.74 -6.61
N VAL A 26 6.58 8.93 -6.54
CA VAL A 26 6.50 9.82 -5.38
C VAL A 26 5.07 10.32 -5.15
N SER A 27 4.35 10.70 -6.20
CA SER A 27 2.94 11.10 -6.10
C SER A 27 2.04 9.94 -5.66
N ALA A 28 2.26 8.73 -6.13
CA ALA A 28 1.55 7.53 -5.68
C ALA A 28 1.80 7.24 -4.19
N THR A 29 3.01 7.49 -3.69
CA THR A 29 3.32 7.42 -2.25
C THR A 29 2.50 8.42 -1.43
N ILE A 30 2.52 9.68 -1.84
CA ILE A 30 1.80 10.75 -1.13
C ILE A 30 0.31 10.43 -1.12
N SER A 31 -0.22 10.06 -2.29
CA SER A 31 -1.60 9.64 -2.42
C SER A 31 -1.92 8.46 -1.50
N SER A 32 -1.07 7.43 -1.44
CA SER A 32 -1.26 6.28 -0.54
C SER A 32 -1.34 6.71 0.93
N SER A 33 -0.47 7.63 1.38
CA SER A 33 -0.52 8.21 2.74
C SER A 33 -1.86 8.89 3.02
N TRP A 34 -2.35 9.67 2.06
CA TRP A 34 -3.61 10.41 2.20
C TRP A 34 -4.81 9.47 2.21
N HIS A 35 -4.76 8.38 1.45
CA HIS A 35 -5.79 7.34 1.47
C HIS A 35 -5.85 6.64 2.83
N LEU A 36 -4.70 6.38 3.46
CA LEU A 36 -4.65 5.83 4.81
C LEU A 36 -5.25 6.78 5.84
N LEU A 37 -4.95 8.08 5.73
CA LEU A 37 -5.56 9.09 6.56
C LEU A 37 -7.09 9.15 6.36
N ALA A 38 -7.56 9.16 5.11
CA ALA A 38 -8.98 9.15 4.82
C ALA A 38 -9.68 7.91 5.38
N LEU A 39 -9.05 6.74 5.29
CA LEU A 39 -9.55 5.50 5.88
C LEU A 39 -9.64 5.62 7.41
N ALA A 40 -8.60 6.15 8.07
CA ALA A 40 -8.58 6.34 9.51
C ALA A 40 -9.65 7.33 9.99
N VAL A 41 -9.82 8.44 9.27
CA VAL A 41 -10.87 9.43 9.53
C VAL A 41 -12.26 8.80 9.37
N TYR A 42 -12.46 8.03 8.29
CA TYR A 42 -13.72 7.34 8.07
C TYR A 42 -14.05 6.35 9.19
N GLN A 43 -13.07 5.56 9.61
CA GLN A 43 -13.23 4.63 10.73
C GLN A 43 -13.46 5.37 12.06
N TYR A 44 -12.76 6.46 12.29
CA TYR A 44 -12.95 7.31 13.47
C TYR A 44 -14.39 7.83 13.57
N PHE A 45 -14.92 8.42 12.50
CA PHE A 45 -16.30 8.90 12.46
C PHE A 45 -17.33 7.78 12.57
N GLY A 46 -17.07 6.62 11.95
CA GLY A 46 -17.92 5.45 12.05
C GLY A 46 -18.05 4.92 13.49
N ILE A 47 -16.97 4.99 14.27
CA ILE A 47 -16.93 4.53 15.67
C ILE A 47 -17.51 5.58 16.61
N MET A 48 -17.16 6.85 16.45
CA MET A 48 -17.57 7.93 17.37
C MET A 48 -19.03 8.37 17.16
N TRP A 49 -19.55 8.33 15.93
CA TRP A 49 -20.92 8.78 15.61
C TRP A 49 -21.66 7.78 14.69
N PRO A 50 -22.11 6.64 15.23
CA PRO A 50 -22.79 5.60 14.45
C PRO A 50 -24.16 6.05 13.88
N LEU A 51 -24.82 7.02 14.50
CA LEU A 51 -26.16 7.49 14.09
C LEU A 51 -26.11 8.44 12.89
N ARG A 52 -25.10 9.31 12.80
CA ARG A 52 -24.97 10.31 11.72
C ARG A 52 -24.41 9.71 10.42
N THR A 53 -23.58 8.67 10.54
CA THR A 53 -22.95 7.99 9.40
C THR A 53 -23.92 7.11 8.61
N LYS A 54 -24.97 6.54 9.23
CA LYS A 54 -26.03 5.79 8.53
C LYS A 54 -26.90 6.67 7.62
N ILE A 55 -27.05 7.95 7.96
CA ILE A 55 -27.97 8.88 7.27
C ILE A 55 -27.24 9.77 6.25
N GLY A 56 -25.95 10.06 6.43
CA GLY A 56 -25.28 11.15 5.70
C GLY A 56 -24.34 10.77 4.55
N VAL A 57 -23.74 9.58 4.53
CA VAL A 57 -22.59 9.34 3.62
C VAL A 57 -23.01 8.66 2.32
N ARG A 58 -23.41 9.47 1.34
CA ARG A 58 -23.79 9.01 -0.01
C ARG A 58 -22.55 8.49 -0.76
N ARG A 59 -22.63 7.31 -1.40
CA ARG A 59 -21.57 6.69 -2.24
C ARG A 59 -20.87 7.65 -3.22
N LYS A 60 -21.58 8.68 -3.71
CA LYS A 60 -21.04 9.72 -4.60
C LYS A 60 -19.89 10.51 -3.97
N HIS A 61 -19.96 10.82 -2.67
CA HIS A 61 -18.91 11.60 -1.97
C HIS A 61 -17.59 10.85 -1.90
N PHE A 62 -17.62 9.53 -1.70
CA PHE A 62 -16.40 8.72 -1.71
C PHE A 62 -15.70 8.76 -3.07
N ARG A 63 -16.45 8.61 -4.17
CA ARG A 63 -15.85 8.63 -5.52
C ARG A 63 -15.12 9.95 -5.80
N PHE A 64 -15.72 11.09 -5.45
CA PHE A 64 -15.06 12.39 -5.57
C PHE A 64 -13.84 12.51 -4.66
N LEU A 65 -13.91 12.02 -3.42
CA LEU A 65 -12.80 12.04 -2.48
C LEU A 65 -11.59 11.24 -3.03
N PHE A 66 -11.80 10.04 -3.56
CA PHE A 66 -10.72 9.23 -4.16
C PHE A 66 -10.05 9.93 -5.35
N ILE A 67 -10.83 10.55 -6.25
CA ILE A 67 -10.29 11.30 -7.39
C ILE A 67 -9.46 12.50 -6.90
N PHE A 68 -9.99 13.24 -5.93
CA PHE A 68 -9.31 14.39 -5.35
C PHE A 68 -7.98 14.00 -4.67
N LEU A 69 -7.95 12.89 -3.94
CA LEU A 69 -6.74 12.37 -3.29
C LEU A 69 -5.65 11.92 -4.27
N TRP A 70 -6.01 11.64 -5.52
CA TRP A 70 -5.06 11.29 -6.59
C TRP A 70 -4.56 12.51 -7.35
N ILE A 71 -5.48 13.38 -7.75
CA ILE A 71 -5.17 14.54 -8.60
C ILE A 71 -4.38 15.60 -7.82
N THR A 72 -4.71 15.82 -6.55
CA THR A 72 -4.06 16.86 -5.73
C THR A 72 -2.53 16.70 -5.61
N PRO A 73 -1.97 15.53 -5.21
CA PRO A 73 -0.52 15.36 -5.12
C PRO A 73 0.17 15.49 -6.49
N MET A 74 -0.47 15.04 -7.56
CA MET A 74 0.04 15.21 -8.93
C MET A 74 0.15 16.69 -9.31
N ILE A 75 -0.92 17.47 -9.10
CA ILE A 75 -0.94 18.91 -9.41
C ILE A 75 0.10 19.66 -8.57
N ILE A 76 0.17 19.39 -7.26
CA ILE A 76 1.11 20.08 -6.36
C ILE A 76 2.55 19.83 -6.79
N LEU A 77 2.92 18.59 -7.10
CA LEU A 77 4.26 18.27 -7.56
C LEU A 77 4.54 18.86 -8.94
N PHE A 78 3.60 18.72 -9.89
CA PHE A 78 3.76 19.25 -11.24
C PHE A 78 3.92 20.78 -11.24
N ALA A 79 3.10 21.49 -10.48
CA ALA A 79 3.23 22.94 -10.31
C ALA A 79 4.60 23.31 -9.72
N LYS A 80 5.06 22.58 -8.70
CA LYS A 80 6.37 22.82 -8.08
C LYS A 80 7.54 22.55 -9.04
N TYR A 81 7.44 21.52 -9.89
CA TYR A 81 8.45 21.22 -10.91
C TYR A 81 8.42 22.18 -12.11
N SER A 82 7.28 22.83 -12.37
CA SER A 82 7.11 23.78 -13.47
C SER A 82 7.57 25.20 -13.13
N ILE A 83 7.52 25.57 -11.84
CA ILE A 83 7.85 26.94 -11.38
C ILE A 83 9.37 27.17 -11.28
N ASP A 84 10.18 26.12 -11.11
CA ASP A 84 11.65 26.27 -10.96
C ASP A 84 12.36 26.24 -12.33
N PRO A 85 12.78 27.40 -12.88
CA PRO A 85 13.25 27.50 -14.26
C PRO A 85 14.73 27.09 -14.42
N LYS A 86 15.42 26.78 -13.32
CA LYS A 86 16.86 26.44 -13.31
C LYS A 86 17.17 24.95 -13.16
N ASP A 87 16.19 24.13 -12.75
CA ASP A 87 16.39 22.71 -12.42
C ASP A 87 15.08 21.86 -12.55
N GLY A 88 14.10 22.30 -13.35
CA GLY A 88 12.81 21.64 -13.55
C GLY A 88 12.82 20.55 -14.65
N LEU A 89 11.62 20.09 -15.06
CA LEU A 89 11.44 19.16 -16.20
C LEU A 89 12.04 19.70 -17.52
N LEU A 90 12.28 21.01 -17.58
CA LEU A 90 12.80 21.76 -18.73
C LEU A 90 14.30 22.11 -18.61
N ALA A 91 15.05 21.56 -17.63
CA ALA A 91 16.46 21.90 -17.44
C ALA A 91 17.37 21.26 -18.51
N GLU A 92 18.21 22.09 -19.13
CA GLU A 92 19.11 21.77 -20.26
C GLU A 92 20.35 20.93 -19.87
N LYS A 93 20.66 20.82 -18.57
CA LYS A 93 21.81 20.03 -18.07
C LYS A 93 21.40 18.87 -17.16
N CYS A 94 22.06 17.74 -17.37
CA CYS A 94 21.84 16.44 -16.72
C CYS A 94 22.34 16.37 -15.26
N VAL A 95 22.21 17.45 -14.47
CA VAL A 95 22.58 17.46 -13.05
C VAL A 95 21.47 18.14 -12.24
N SER A 96 20.53 17.33 -11.77
CA SER A 96 19.36 17.82 -11.02
C SER A 96 19.74 18.20 -9.57
N HIS A 97 20.32 19.38 -9.38
CA HIS A 97 20.62 19.92 -8.05
C HIS A 97 19.34 20.21 -7.23
N PHE A 98 18.20 20.40 -7.88
CA PHE A 98 16.91 20.67 -7.22
C PHE A 98 16.43 19.55 -6.31
N ARG A 99 16.68 18.29 -6.66
CA ARG A 99 16.32 17.15 -5.82
C ARG A 99 17.15 17.09 -4.54
N ASP A 100 18.40 17.51 -4.61
CA ASP A 100 19.30 17.52 -3.45
C ASP A 100 19.06 18.70 -2.52
N ARG A 101 18.19 19.65 -2.90
CA ARG A 101 17.80 20.74 -2.01
C ARG A 101 16.97 20.20 -0.85
N PHE A 102 17.44 20.53 0.35
CA PHE A 102 16.77 20.22 1.60
C PHE A 102 15.28 20.65 1.61
N SER A 103 14.96 21.81 1.03
CA SER A 103 13.57 22.33 0.93
C SER A 103 12.63 21.43 0.10
N HIS A 104 13.14 20.77 -0.94
CA HIS A 104 12.33 19.82 -1.71
C HIS A 104 12.07 18.54 -0.90
N ARG A 105 13.12 18.00 -0.27
CA ARG A 105 13.07 16.75 0.51
C ARG A 105 12.18 16.88 1.74
N ILE A 106 12.30 17.98 2.49
CA ILE A 106 11.45 18.20 3.68
C ILE A 106 9.97 18.41 3.30
N PHE A 107 9.71 19.04 2.16
CA PHE A 107 8.33 19.23 1.66
C PHE A 107 7.68 17.88 1.31
N VAL A 108 8.36 17.05 0.52
CA VAL A 108 7.86 15.73 0.15
C VAL A 108 7.73 14.83 1.40
N ALA A 109 8.73 14.86 2.29
CA ALA A 109 8.68 14.15 3.56
C ALA A 109 7.48 14.59 4.41
N GLY A 110 7.23 15.90 4.51
CA GLY A 110 6.09 16.47 5.24
C GLY A 110 4.74 16.00 4.69
N LEU A 111 4.59 15.93 3.37
CA LEU A 111 3.37 15.45 2.71
C LEU A 111 3.05 13.97 3.00
N VAL A 112 4.04 13.18 3.41
CA VAL A 112 3.89 11.77 3.81
C VAL A 112 3.79 11.64 5.34
N LEU A 113 4.68 12.29 6.08
CA LEU A 113 4.80 12.14 7.53
C LEU A 113 3.66 12.81 8.30
N VAL A 114 3.17 13.97 7.86
CA VAL A 114 2.06 14.65 8.55
C VAL A 114 0.79 13.77 8.51
N PRO A 115 0.32 13.28 7.34
CA PRO A 115 -0.81 12.35 7.30
C PRO A 115 -0.58 11.08 8.12
N LEU A 116 0.65 10.55 8.12
CA LEU A 116 1.02 9.37 8.90
C LEU A 116 0.87 9.62 10.42
N ILE A 117 1.41 10.72 10.92
CA ILE A 117 1.32 11.08 12.35
C ILE A 117 -0.14 11.28 12.76
N VAL A 118 -0.93 11.98 11.94
CA VAL A 118 -2.37 12.14 12.20
C VAL A 118 -3.07 10.80 12.22
N THR A 119 -2.78 9.92 11.25
CA THR A 119 -3.33 8.56 11.16
C THR A 119 -3.02 7.75 12.42
N ILE A 120 -1.76 7.73 12.88
CA ILE A 120 -1.34 7.05 14.10
C ILE A 120 -2.11 7.62 15.31
N SER A 121 -2.22 8.94 15.42
CA SER A 121 -2.92 9.58 16.53
C SER A 121 -4.41 9.22 16.58
N LEU A 122 -5.07 9.11 15.42
CA LEU A 122 -6.47 8.69 15.32
C LEU A 122 -6.64 7.23 15.76
N TYR A 123 -5.76 6.32 15.31
CA TYR A 123 -5.83 4.92 15.73
C TYR A 123 -5.55 4.72 17.22
N ILE A 124 -4.60 5.46 17.80
CA ILE A 124 -4.37 5.45 19.25
C ILE A 124 -5.65 5.87 19.98
N ARG A 125 -6.31 6.96 19.55
CA ARG A 125 -7.58 7.40 20.14
C ARG A 125 -8.68 6.36 20.02
N ILE A 126 -8.82 5.71 18.85
CA ILE A 126 -9.80 4.65 18.62
C ILE A 126 -9.55 3.47 19.58
N VAL A 127 -8.32 3.00 19.70
CA VAL A 127 -7.97 1.87 20.56
C VAL A 127 -8.19 2.20 22.04
N CYS A 128 -7.78 3.39 22.48
CA CYS A 128 -8.01 3.85 23.86
C CYS A 128 -9.51 3.94 24.19
N TYR A 129 -10.31 4.51 23.28
CA TYR A 129 -11.76 4.58 23.43
C TYR A 129 -12.39 3.19 23.53
N LEU A 130 -12.04 2.29 22.61
CA LEU A 130 -12.54 0.91 22.61
C LEU A 130 -12.21 0.21 23.92
N ARG A 131 -10.95 0.27 24.39
CA ARG A 131 -10.54 -0.38 25.64
C ARG A 131 -11.35 0.11 26.84
N GLY A 132 -11.66 1.41 26.90
CA GLY A 132 -12.55 1.99 27.91
C GLY A 132 -13.99 1.45 27.83
N SER A 133 -14.56 1.43 26.63
CA SER A 133 -15.91 0.90 26.40
C SER A 133 -16.02 -0.61 26.71
N TYR A 134 -15.04 -1.41 26.32
CA TYR A 134 -14.99 -2.85 26.61
C TYR A 134 -14.93 -3.15 28.11
N SER A 135 -14.14 -2.38 28.87
CA SER A 135 -14.05 -2.52 30.32
C SER A 135 -15.42 -2.29 31.00
N MET A 136 -16.18 -1.29 30.51
CA MET A 136 -17.52 -0.98 31.01
C MET A 136 -18.58 -2.03 30.60
N ILE A 137 -18.42 -2.67 29.43
CA ILE A 137 -19.33 -3.74 28.98
C ILE A 137 -19.08 -5.04 29.74
N LYS A 138 -17.83 -5.39 30.06
CA LYS A 138 -17.53 -6.61 30.83
C LYS A 138 -18.07 -6.57 32.27
N THR A 139 -18.26 -5.38 32.82
CA THR A 139 -18.78 -5.18 34.18
C THR A 139 -20.30 -5.16 34.27
N LYS A 140 -21.01 -4.92 33.16
CA LYS A 140 -22.47 -4.98 33.12
C LYS A 140 -22.86 -6.05 32.11
N ASN A 141 -23.47 -7.16 32.55
CA ASN A 141 -24.02 -8.25 31.73
C ASN A 141 -25.07 -7.76 30.70
N TRP A 142 -24.65 -6.97 29.71
CA TRP A 142 -25.48 -6.48 28.63
C TRP A 142 -25.52 -7.53 27.54
N THR A 143 -26.72 -8.08 27.41
CA THR A 143 -27.24 -9.03 26.43
C THR A 143 -26.61 -8.96 25.02
N GLN A 144 -26.22 -10.15 24.55
CA GLN A 144 -26.16 -10.76 23.20
C GLN A 144 -26.40 -9.95 21.92
N ILE A 145 -27.14 -8.84 21.94
CA ILE A 145 -27.50 -8.07 20.73
C ILE A 145 -26.32 -7.21 20.23
N THR A 146 -25.33 -6.93 21.08
CA THR A 146 -24.15 -6.12 20.73
C THR A 146 -22.93 -6.97 20.33
N GLU A 147 -22.95 -8.29 20.56
CA GLU A 147 -21.78 -9.19 20.37
C GLU A 147 -21.24 -9.17 18.93
N ASN A 148 -22.10 -9.33 17.92
CA ASN A 148 -21.67 -9.40 16.52
C ASN A 148 -21.08 -8.09 15.98
N SER A 149 -21.53 -6.94 16.49
CA SER A 149 -20.98 -5.64 16.09
C SER A 149 -19.64 -5.41 16.80
N VAL A 150 -19.62 -5.66 18.12
CA VAL A 150 -18.46 -5.52 18.99
C VAL A 150 -17.32 -6.44 18.54
N GLU A 151 -17.56 -7.69 18.14
CA GLU A 151 -16.51 -8.63 17.76
C GLU A 151 -15.84 -8.33 16.40
N ASN A 152 -16.54 -7.65 15.49
CA ASN A 152 -16.03 -7.31 14.15
C ASN A 152 -15.22 -6.01 14.11
N PHE A 153 -15.44 -5.08 15.05
CA PHE A 153 -14.69 -3.82 15.12
C PHE A 153 -13.19 -4.00 15.47
N PRO A 154 -12.78 -4.84 16.44
CA PRO A 154 -11.38 -5.15 16.70
C PRO A 154 -10.68 -5.73 15.48
N LYS A 155 -11.36 -6.58 14.70
CA LYS A 155 -10.81 -7.16 13.46
C LYS A 155 -10.52 -6.08 12.42
N LEU A 156 -11.42 -5.10 12.28
CA LEU A 156 -11.25 -3.94 11.40
C LEU A 156 -10.08 -3.04 11.84
N VAL A 157 -9.99 -2.73 13.14
CA VAL A 157 -8.92 -1.89 13.71
C VAL A 157 -7.57 -2.60 13.66
N ASN A 158 -7.52 -3.89 13.99
CA ASN A 158 -6.27 -4.69 13.95
C ASN A 158 -5.68 -4.71 12.53
N THR A 159 -6.53 -4.91 11.52
CA THR A 159 -6.06 -4.88 10.13
C THR A 159 -5.56 -3.49 9.73
N ALA A 160 -6.23 -2.43 10.17
CA ALA A 160 -5.79 -1.07 9.90
C ALA A 160 -4.45 -0.74 10.57
N VAL A 161 -4.21 -1.24 11.79
CA VAL A 161 -2.91 -1.13 12.47
C VAL A 161 -1.81 -1.84 11.67
N VAL A 162 -2.07 -3.03 11.14
CA VAL A 162 -1.11 -3.74 10.26
C VAL A 162 -0.80 -2.93 9.00
N ILE A 163 -1.80 -2.31 8.38
CA ILE A 163 -1.61 -1.44 7.22
C ILE A 163 -0.75 -0.22 7.57
N VAL A 164 -0.97 0.40 8.72
CA VAL A 164 -0.18 1.55 9.19
C VAL A 164 1.26 1.15 9.50
N ILE A 165 1.49 0.05 10.21
CA ILE A 165 2.83 -0.45 10.52
C ILE A 165 3.61 -0.73 9.23
N SER A 166 3.01 -1.45 8.28
CA SER A 166 3.67 -1.73 7.00
C SER A 166 3.95 -0.45 6.20
N PHE A 167 3.16 0.62 6.38
CA PHE A 167 3.42 1.92 5.76
C PHE A 167 4.58 2.67 6.44
N ILE A 168 4.67 2.61 7.77
CA ILE A 168 5.80 3.17 8.53
C ILE A 168 7.11 2.51 8.08
N VAL A 169 7.14 1.17 8.01
CA VAL A 169 8.33 0.41 7.64
C VAL A 169 8.71 0.65 6.18
N GLY A 170 7.74 0.66 5.26
CA GLY A 170 8.01 0.84 3.83
C GLY A 170 8.45 2.26 3.47
N TYR A 171 7.66 3.27 3.86
CA TYR A 171 7.84 4.64 3.40
C TYR A 171 8.16 5.64 4.50
N GLY A 172 7.68 5.42 5.73
CA GLY A 172 7.96 6.33 6.85
C GLY A 172 9.46 6.47 7.12
N ILE A 173 10.19 5.35 7.14
CA ILE A 173 11.65 5.34 7.33
C ILE A 173 12.35 6.12 6.21
N HIS A 174 11.97 5.89 4.95
CA HIS A 174 12.53 6.60 3.80
C HIS A 174 12.26 8.12 3.86
N SER A 175 11.02 8.52 4.18
CA SER A 175 10.64 9.93 4.29
C SER A 175 11.34 10.66 5.44
N ILE A 176 11.64 10.00 6.55
CA ILE A 176 12.43 10.57 7.65
C ILE A 176 13.90 10.69 7.23
N HIS A 177 14.44 9.66 6.60
CA HIS A 177 15.85 9.60 6.25
C HIS A 177 16.24 10.53 5.10
N SER A 178 15.35 10.73 4.11
CA SER A 178 15.59 11.55 2.92
C SER A 178 16.06 12.98 3.21
N PRO A 179 15.44 13.77 4.12
CA PRO A 179 15.94 15.09 4.51
C PRO A 179 17.15 15.05 5.44
N LEU A 180 17.41 13.94 6.13
CA LEU A 180 18.54 13.82 7.09
C LEU A 180 19.89 13.65 6.39
N ILE A 181 19.90 13.11 5.17
CA ILE A 181 21.11 12.85 4.37
C ILE A 181 21.02 13.64 3.05
N CYS A 182 21.45 14.90 3.09
CA CYS A 182 21.67 15.72 1.90
C CYS A 182 23.14 16.16 1.83
N LYS A 183 23.61 16.49 0.62
CA LYS A 183 25.00 16.92 0.37
C LYS A 183 25.36 18.25 1.05
N GLU A 184 24.39 19.15 1.21
CA GLU A 184 24.60 20.50 1.74
C GLU A 184 23.52 20.83 2.79
N GLY A 185 23.95 21.35 3.96
CA GLY A 185 23.05 21.87 5.00
C GLY A 185 22.39 20.84 5.94
N CYS A 186 22.84 19.59 5.97
CA CYS A 186 22.25 18.54 6.82
C CYS A 186 22.96 18.31 8.16
N PRO A 187 22.23 17.84 9.19
CA PRO A 187 22.78 17.58 10.52
C PRO A 187 23.75 16.37 10.56
N PHE A 188 23.64 15.41 9.63
CA PHE A 188 24.46 14.19 9.65
C PHE A 188 25.19 13.95 8.32
N ARG A 189 26.53 13.99 8.36
CA ARG A 189 27.41 13.71 7.21
C ARG A 189 27.90 12.27 7.27
N HIS A 190 27.26 11.37 6.50
CA HIS A 190 27.67 9.98 6.39
C HIS A 190 28.71 9.76 5.27
N GLY A 191 29.52 8.70 5.40
CA GLY A 191 30.42 8.27 4.33
C GLY A 191 29.66 7.79 3.08
N LYS A 192 30.24 7.98 1.89
CA LYS A 192 29.61 7.66 0.60
C LYS A 192 29.06 6.22 0.53
N THR A 193 29.77 5.26 1.12
CA THR A 193 29.38 3.84 1.16
C THR A 193 28.06 3.62 1.90
N TRP A 194 27.86 4.26 3.06
CA TRP A 194 26.64 4.13 3.85
C TRP A 194 25.42 4.71 3.12
N ILE A 195 25.60 5.82 2.42
CA ILE A 195 24.53 6.46 1.64
C ILE A 195 24.03 5.52 0.54
N ILE A 196 24.93 4.80 -0.12
CA ILE A 196 24.60 3.84 -1.19
C ILE A 196 23.82 2.65 -0.61
N TRP A 197 24.32 2.01 0.45
CA TRP A 197 23.64 0.87 1.09
C TRP A 197 22.25 1.24 1.63
N LEU A 198 22.12 2.41 2.26
CA LEU A 198 20.84 2.90 2.76
C LEU A 198 19.87 3.23 1.61
N GLY A 199 20.36 3.71 0.47
CA GLY A 199 19.56 3.93 -0.73
C GLY A 199 18.98 2.63 -1.31
N PHE A 200 19.80 1.57 -1.40
CA PHE A 200 19.33 0.24 -1.83
C PHE A 200 18.26 -0.29 -0.88
N LEU A 201 18.56 -0.32 0.42
CA LEU A 201 17.64 -0.83 1.44
C LEU A 201 16.29 -0.10 1.43
N GLN A 202 16.29 1.21 1.19
CA GLN A 202 15.05 1.99 1.09
C GLN A 202 14.25 1.67 -0.17
N SER A 203 14.94 1.50 -1.31
CA SER A 203 14.30 1.16 -2.58
C SER A 203 13.64 -0.22 -2.49
N ASP A 204 14.31 -1.19 -1.87
CA ASP A 204 13.78 -2.53 -1.64
C ASP A 204 12.56 -2.54 -0.72
N LEU A 205 12.58 -1.74 0.37
CA LEU A 205 11.45 -1.61 1.29
C LEU A 205 10.21 -1.01 0.60
N VAL A 206 10.42 -0.05 -0.31
CA VAL A 206 9.34 0.54 -1.11
C VAL A 206 8.73 -0.50 -2.04
N ILE A 207 9.55 -1.25 -2.78
CA ILE A 207 9.08 -2.30 -3.69
C ILE A 207 8.34 -3.39 -2.92
N LEU A 208 8.92 -3.84 -1.81
CA LEU A 208 8.31 -4.85 -0.93
C LEU A 208 6.94 -4.38 -0.42
N LYS A 209 6.77 -3.08 -0.15
CA LYS A 209 5.48 -2.50 0.25
C LYS A 209 4.45 -2.55 -0.87
N PHE A 210 4.83 -2.27 -2.12
CA PHE A 210 3.91 -2.42 -3.26
C PHE A 210 3.40 -3.84 -3.41
N VAL A 211 4.27 -4.83 -3.18
CA VAL A 211 3.91 -6.26 -3.20
C VAL A 211 3.04 -6.63 -1.99
N ALA A 212 3.40 -6.17 -0.79
CA ALA A 212 2.70 -6.52 0.45
C ALA A 212 1.26 -5.97 0.49
N ASN A 213 0.98 -4.82 -0.14
CA ASN A 213 -0.33 -4.19 -0.12
C ASN A 213 -1.46 -5.13 -0.61
N PRO A 214 -1.41 -5.72 -1.82
CA PRO A 214 -2.36 -6.74 -2.26
C PRO A 214 -2.57 -7.88 -1.27
N PHE A 215 -1.49 -8.44 -0.70
CA PHE A 215 -1.59 -9.53 0.29
C PHE A 215 -2.30 -9.10 1.58
N ILE A 216 -2.04 -7.89 2.06
CA ILE A 216 -2.71 -7.35 3.25
C ILE A 216 -4.22 -7.15 2.97
N TYR A 217 -4.58 -6.68 1.77
CA TYR A 217 -5.98 -6.48 1.40
C TYR A 217 -6.73 -7.80 1.19
N THR A 218 -6.10 -8.83 0.63
CA THR A 218 -6.73 -10.14 0.45
C THR A 218 -6.98 -10.84 1.79
N LEU A 219 -6.07 -10.70 2.76
CA LEU A 219 -6.26 -11.22 4.12
C LEU A 219 -7.40 -10.50 4.88
N ARG A 220 -7.70 -9.25 4.52
CA ARG A 220 -8.76 -8.43 5.15
C ARG A 220 -10.17 -8.80 4.69
N MET A 221 -10.37 -9.16 3.42
CA MET A 221 -11.70 -9.45 2.88
C MET A 221 -12.10 -10.89 3.21
N SER A 222 -13.05 -11.06 4.13
CA SER A 222 -13.61 -12.38 4.50
C SER A 222 -14.15 -13.14 3.29
N CYS A 223 -14.83 -12.45 2.38
CA CYS A 223 -15.33 -13.00 1.12
C CYS A 223 -14.22 -13.58 0.22
N PHE A 224 -13.00 -13.03 0.29
CA PHE A 224 -11.87 -13.55 -0.48
C PHE A 224 -11.27 -14.81 0.16
N ARG A 225 -11.21 -14.89 1.51
CA ARG A 225 -10.85 -16.14 2.21
C ARG A 225 -11.84 -17.26 1.90
N GLU A 226 -13.13 -16.96 1.87
CA GLU A 226 -14.19 -17.92 1.53
C GLU A 226 -14.10 -18.37 0.06
N SER A 227 -13.81 -17.45 -0.85
CA SER A 227 -13.60 -17.76 -2.27
C SER A 227 -12.34 -18.61 -2.48
N ILE A 228 -11.22 -18.30 -1.81
CA ILE A 228 -9.99 -19.11 -1.85
C ILE A 228 -10.22 -20.49 -1.25
N SER A 229 -10.92 -20.60 -0.12
CA SER A 229 -11.21 -21.91 0.48
C SER A 229 -12.11 -22.74 -0.44
N SER A 230 -13.10 -22.12 -1.08
CA SER A 230 -13.97 -22.78 -2.05
C SER A 230 -13.20 -23.23 -3.30
N MET A 231 -12.30 -22.39 -3.83
CA MET A 231 -11.44 -22.75 -4.95
C MET A 231 -10.45 -23.87 -4.58
N SER A 232 -9.82 -23.79 -3.40
CA SER A 232 -8.88 -24.80 -2.90
C SER A 232 -9.58 -26.15 -2.69
N GLN A 233 -10.79 -26.13 -2.12
CA GLN A 233 -11.59 -27.33 -1.92
C GLN A 233 -12.02 -27.94 -3.26
N SER A 234 -12.48 -27.12 -4.21
CA SER A 234 -12.82 -27.56 -5.58
C SER A 234 -11.62 -28.13 -6.33
N PHE A 235 -10.44 -27.51 -6.16
CA PHE A 235 -9.18 -27.97 -6.76
C PHE A 235 -8.71 -29.29 -6.14
N SER A 236 -8.82 -29.44 -4.82
CA SER A 236 -8.50 -30.68 -4.11
C SER A 236 -9.45 -31.82 -4.52
N THR A 237 -10.74 -31.54 -4.70
CA THR A 237 -11.74 -32.49 -5.23
C THR A 237 -11.45 -32.86 -6.70
N ALA A 238 -11.02 -31.90 -7.53
CA ALA A 238 -10.61 -32.17 -8.91
C ALA A 238 -9.34 -33.04 -8.97
N LEU A 239 -8.33 -32.76 -8.13
CA LEU A 239 -7.12 -33.55 -8.01
C LEU A 239 -7.39 -34.98 -7.52
N THR A 240 -8.29 -35.17 -6.54
CA THR A 240 -8.69 -36.50 -6.08
C THR A 240 -9.49 -37.25 -7.15
N ARG A 241 -10.35 -36.58 -7.93
CA ARG A 241 -11.02 -37.20 -9.09
C ARG A 241 -10.03 -37.63 -10.16
N MET A 242 -9.06 -36.79 -10.52
CA MET A 242 -8.02 -37.15 -11.51
C MET A 242 -7.13 -38.31 -11.03
N ARG A 243 -6.84 -38.37 -9.71
CA ARG A 243 -6.10 -39.47 -9.09
C ARG A 243 -6.93 -40.76 -9.01
N GLY A 244 -8.24 -40.66 -8.82
CA GLY A 244 -9.16 -41.81 -8.82
C GLY A 244 -9.40 -42.42 -10.21
N SER A 245 -9.43 -41.61 -11.27
CA SER A 245 -9.54 -42.09 -12.65
C SER A 245 -8.32 -42.85 -13.16
N SER A 246 -7.14 -42.71 -12.51
CA SER A 246 -5.94 -43.49 -12.87
C SER A 246 -5.93 -44.92 -12.32
N PHE A 247 -6.87 -45.30 -11.43
CA PHE A 247 -6.90 -46.63 -10.82
C PHE A 247 -7.97 -47.59 -11.40
N GLN A 248 -8.79 -47.13 -12.36
CA GLN A 248 -9.87 -47.93 -12.96
C GLN A 248 -9.56 -48.50 -14.36
N GLN A 249 -8.30 -48.41 -14.83
CA GLN A 249 -7.83 -49.10 -16.04
C GLN A 249 -6.91 -50.28 -15.66
N MET A 250 -7.48 -51.34 -15.09
CA MET A 250 -6.98 -52.69 -15.34
C MET A 250 -8.10 -53.48 -16.02
N PRO A 251 -7.99 -53.83 -17.30
CA PRO A 251 -8.97 -54.66 -17.96
C PRO A 251 -8.96 -56.04 -17.31
N LYS A 252 -10.15 -56.47 -16.89
CA LYS A 252 -10.44 -57.83 -16.43
C LYS A 252 -10.11 -58.76 -17.59
N GLN A 253 -9.03 -59.54 -17.47
CA GLN A 253 -8.61 -60.48 -18.49
C GLN A 253 -9.63 -61.62 -18.56
N GLU A 254 -10.45 -61.57 -19.60
CA GLU A 254 -11.41 -62.60 -19.98
C GLU A 254 -10.70 -63.60 -20.88
N SER A 255 -10.54 -64.83 -20.39
CA SER A 255 -10.06 -65.97 -21.19
C SER A 255 -10.39 -67.27 -20.43
N ILE A 256 -10.92 -68.37 -20.96
CA ILE A 256 -11.37 -68.80 -22.29
C ILE A 256 -12.29 -70.00 -22.00
N ARG A 257 -13.48 -70.08 -22.63
CA ARG A 257 -14.18 -71.35 -22.84
C ARG A 257 -13.55 -72.04 -24.05
N MET A 258 -13.01 -73.25 -23.88
CA MET A 258 -13.02 -74.31 -24.89
C MET A 258 -13.83 -75.46 -24.28
N GLY A 259 -14.94 -75.91 -24.84
CA GLY A 259 -15.03 -76.55 -26.16
C GLY A 259 -14.76 -78.04 -25.95
N GLN A 260 -15.76 -78.81 -25.52
CA GLN A 260 -16.39 -79.88 -26.32
C GLN A 260 -15.42 -80.94 -26.84
N LEU A 261 -15.40 -82.09 -26.15
CA LEU A 261 -15.58 -83.44 -26.71
C LEU A 261 -15.93 -84.40 -25.56
#